data_AF-A0A9D6R2A7-F1
#
_entry.id   AF-A0A9D6R2A7-F1
#
_cell.length_a   1.000
_cell.length_b   1.000
_cell.length_c   1.000
_cell.angle_alpha   90.00
_cell.angle_beta   90.00
_cell.angle_gamma   90.00
#
_symmetry.space_group_name_H-M   'P 1'
#
loop_
_entity.id
_entity.type
_entity.pdbx_description
1 polymer ?
#
loop_
_entity_poly.entity_id
_entity_poly.type
_entity_poly.pdbx_seq_one_letter_code
_entity_poly.pdbx_strand_id
1 'polypeptide(L)'
;PWLAVVVNALLLKTTFSLRRLLGAGREAERALEAGDLPEARRTVSWHLVSRDTRALEAGHVASAAVESLAENLTDSFVAPLLAFLIGGLPLAWAYRFVNTADAMIGYHTEQYEYLGKFAARLDDVLNWIPARLAGLLIALGAPFTQGSARRAWQTMLGQHDRTASPNAGWPMSAMAGAVGVRLEKIGCYRLEGGADLPTPATLARARQLILCASLLWGIACLLLM
;
A
#
# COMPACT_ATOMS: atom_id res chain seq x y z
N PRO A 1 17.82 24.11 19.11
CA PRO A 1 17.94 23.49 17.77
C PRO A 1 17.64 21.97 17.80
N TRP A 2 18.39 21.16 18.55
CA TRP A 2 18.21 19.70 18.59
C TRP A 2 16.88 19.23 19.20
N LEU A 3 16.40 19.90 20.26
CA LEU A 3 15.10 19.58 20.86
C LEU A 3 13.95 19.70 19.85
N ALA A 4 13.94 20.77 19.04
CA ALA A 4 12.92 20.96 18.01
C ALA A 4 13.00 19.88 16.92
N VAL A 5 14.20 19.44 16.54
CA VAL A 5 14.38 18.33 15.59
C VAL A 5 13.83 17.02 16.16
N VAL A 6 14.16 16.69 17.42
CA VAL A 6 13.66 15.49 18.09
C VAL A 6 12.14 15.52 18.22
N VAL A 7 11.57 16.64 18.67
CA VAL A 7 10.12 16.81 18.79
C VAL A 7 9.43 16.68 17.43
N ASN A 8 9.94 17.35 16.39
CA ASN A 8 9.37 17.22 15.04
C ASN A 8 9.45 15.78 14.52
N ALA A 9 10.55 15.08 14.75
CA ALA A 9 10.70 13.68 14.33
C ALA A 9 9.69 12.76 15.04
N LEU A 10 9.47 12.96 16.36
CA LEU A 10 8.50 12.20 17.13
C LEU A 10 7.06 12.47 16.67
N LEU A 11 6.72 13.74 16.41
CA LEU A 11 5.39 14.14 15.93
C LEU A 11 5.15 13.67 14.49
N LEU A 12 6.16 13.71 13.62
CA LEU A 12 6.06 13.20 12.26
C LEU A 12 5.87 11.68 12.28
N LYS A 13 6.53 10.96 13.20
CA LYS A 13 6.40 9.50 13.33
C LYS A 13 4.97 9.04 13.63
N THR A 14 4.11 9.86 14.23
CA THR A 14 2.70 9.51 14.45
C THR A 14 1.89 9.50 13.15
N THR A 15 2.42 10.10 12.09
CA THR A 15 1.72 10.26 10.81
C THR A 15 1.95 9.11 9.84
N PHE A 16 2.80 8.11 10.14
CA PHE A 16 3.12 7.02 9.23
C PHE A 16 3.42 5.70 9.97
N SER A 17 3.15 4.55 9.35
CA SER A 17 3.05 3.24 10.03
C SER A 17 3.76 2.07 9.32
N LEU A 18 4.84 2.34 8.58
CA LEU A 18 5.59 1.32 7.80
C LEU A 18 5.90 0.01 8.55
N ARG A 19 6.33 0.08 9.82
CA ARG A 19 6.63 -1.12 10.62
C ARG A 19 5.40 -2.02 10.81
N ARG A 20 4.21 -1.43 11.00
CA ARG A 20 2.96 -2.17 11.16
C ARG A 20 2.54 -2.80 9.83
N LEU A 21 2.68 -2.07 8.73
CA LEU A 21 2.41 -2.59 7.38
C LEU A 21 3.26 -3.82 7.07
N LEU A 22 4.59 -3.72 7.27
CA LEU A 22 5.51 -4.85 7.06
C LEU A 22 5.24 -6.01 8.04
N GLY A 23 4.83 -5.72 9.26
CA GLY A 23 4.45 -6.72 10.27
C GLY A 23 3.23 -7.54 9.84
N ALA A 24 2.16 -6.87 9.42
CA ALA A 24 0.95 -7.52 8.94
C ALA A 24 1.22 -8.43 7.72
N GLY A 25 2.03 -7.95 6.76
CA GLY A 25 2.46 -8.78 5.63
C GLY A 25 3.25 -10.02 6.06
N ARG A 26 4.12 -9.88 7.08
CA ARG A 26 4.92 -10.99 7.62
C ARG A 26 4.08 -12.02 8.39
N GLU A 27 3.03 -11.58 9.08
CA GLU A 27 2.10 -12.50 9.76
C GLU A 27 1.34 -13.34 8.74
N ALA A 28 0.83 -12.73 7.67
CA ALA A 28 0.18 -13.45 6.57
C ALA A 28 1.15 -14.40 5.84
N GLU A 29 2.38 -13.96 5.57
CA GLU A 29 3.47 -14.77 5.01
C GLU A 29 3.69 -16.04 5.83
N ARG A 30 3.87 -15.91 7.15
CA ARG A 30 4.12 -17.06 8.05
C ARG A 30 2.97 -18.04 8.11
N ALA A 31 1.72 -17.55 8.16
CA ALA A 31 0.55 -18.42 8.17
C ALA A 31 0.45 -19.22 6.86
N LEU A 32 0.71 -18.58 5.71
CA LEU A 32 0.71 -19.25 4.41
C LEU A 32 1.90 -20.23 4.26
N GLU A 33 3.09 -19.89 4.77
CA GLU A 33 4.26 -20.79 4.80
C GLU A 33 4.01 -22.04 5.64
N ALA A 34 3.27 -21.90 6.75
CA ALA A 34 2.88 -23.02 7.62
C ALA A 34 1.73 -23.87 7.05
N GLY A 35 1.12 -23.47 5.93
CA GLY A 35 -0.07 -24.13 5.39
C GLY A 35 -1.34 -23.90 6.21
N ASP A 36 -1.33 -22.96 7.18
CA ASP A 36 -2.48 -22.63 8.02
C ASP A 36 -3.37 -21.59 7.32
N LEU A 37 -4.18 -22.09 6.37
CA LEU A 37 -5.08 -21.25 5.58
C LEU A 37 -6.15 -20.53 6.43
N PRO A 38 -6.77 -21.17 7.46
CA PRO A 38 -7.66 -20.46 8.37
C PRO A 38 -6.99 -19.24 9.03
N GLU A 39 -5.77 -19.39 9.54
CA GLU A 39 -5.04 -18.29 10.16
C GLU A 39 -4.61 -17.22 9.15
N ALA A 40 -4.22 -17.63 7.94
CA ALA A 40 -3.88 -16.70 6.87
C ALA A 40 -5.07 -15.83 6.46
N ARG A 41 -6.26 -16.44 6.31
CA ARG A 41 -7.52 -15.73 6.03
C ARG A 41 -7.88 -14.75 7.14
N ARG A 42 -7.73 -15.17 8.40
CA ARG A 42 -7.99 -14.35 9.59
C ARG A 42 -7.06 -13.14 9.64
N THR A 43 -5.76 -13.37 9.46
CA THR A 43 -4.73 -12.32 9.52
C THR A 43 -4.94 -11.26 8.45
N VAL A 44 -5.16 -11.69 7.20
CA VAL A 44 -5.39 -10.76 6.08
C VAL A 44 -6.69 -9.97 6.27
N SER A 45 -7.78 -10.63 6.70
CA SER A 45 -9.06 -9.96 7.00
C SER A 45 -8.96 -8.93 8.12
N TRP A 46 -8.15 -9.20 9.15
CA TRP A 46 -8.05 -8.31 10.29
C TRP A 46 -7.11 -7.13 10.06
N HIS A 47 -6.01 -7.33 9.32
CA HIS A 47 -4.94 -6.34 9.23
C HIS A 47 -4.81 -5.64 7.88
N LEU A 48 -5.33 -6.21 6.79
CA LEU A 48 -4.94 -5.80 5.43
C LEU A 48 -6.13 -5.47 4.53
N VAL A 49 -7.24 -6.19 4.63
CA VAL A 49 -8.39 -6.00 3.74
C VAL A 49 -9.71 -5.95 4.49
N SER A 50 -10.62 -5.11 4.00
CA SER A 50 -12.01 -5.04 4.48
C SER A 50 -12.97 -5.99 3.75
N ARG A 51 -12.46 -6.89 2.88
CA ARG A 51 -13.27 -7.84 2.09
C ARG A 51 -13.42 -9.17 2.80
N ASP A 52 -14.49 -9.92 2.50
CA ASP A 52 -14.65 -11.28 3.00
C ASP A 52 -13.53 -12.18 2.47
N THR A 53 -12.80 -12.83 3.40
CA THR A 53 -11.69 -13.72 3.08
C THR A 53 -12.03 -15.20 3.24
N ARG A 54 -13.23 -15.54 3.75
CA ARG A 54 -13.60 -16.91 4.18
C ARG A 54 -13.50 -17.93 3.05
N ALA A 55 -13.80 -17.54 1.82
CA ALA A 55 -13.76 -18.38 0.64
C ALA A 55 -12.46 -18.26 -0.19
N LEU A 56 -11.47 -17.48 0.26
CA LEU A 56 -10.24 -17.26 -0.52
C LEU A 56 -9.30 -18.45 -0.44
N GLU A 57 -8.93 -19.01 -1.58
CA GLU A 57 -7.83 -19.97 -1.68
C GLU A 57 -6.47 -19.32 -1.35
N ALA A 58 -5.46 -20.13 -1.02
CA ALA A 58 -4.15 -19.64 -0.57
C ALA A 58 -3.53 -18.58 -1.50
N GLY A 59 -3.61 -18.77 -2.82
CA GLY A 59 -3.13 -17.80 -3.80
C GLY A 59 -3.88 -16.45 -3.77
N HIS A 60 -5.19 -16.47 -3.50
CA HIS A 60 -5.98 -15.23 -3.38
C HIS A 60 -5.78 -14.55 -2.02
N VAL A 61 -5.45 -15.30 -0.97
CA VAL A 61 -5.02 -14.73 0.32
C VAL A 61 -3.66 -14.04 0.15
N ALA A 62 -2.72 -14.68 -0.54
CA ALA A 62 -1.43 -14.06 -0.87
C ALA A 62 -1.60 -12.83 -1.78
N SER A 63 -2.49 -12.90 -2.78
CA SER A 63 -2.89 -11.76 -3.61
C SER A 63 -3.40 -10.61 -2.76
N ALA A 64 -4.38 -10.85 -1.89
CA ALA A 64 -4.94 -9.85 -1.00
C ALA A 64 -3.84 -9.17 -0.15
N ALA A 65 -2.90 -9.95 0.39
CA ALA A 65 -1.80 -9.40 1.17
C ALA A 65 -0.85 -8.53 0.34
N VAL A 66 -0.49 -8.97 -0.88
CA VAL A 66 0.39 -8.20 -1.79
C VAL A 66 -0.29 -6.92 -2.28
N GLU A 67 -1.58 -7.00 -2.65
CA GLU A 67 -2.44 -5.87 -3.01
C GLU A 67 -2.39 -4.81 -1.89
N SER A 68 -2.74 -5.21 -0.66
CA SER A 68 -2.77 -4.32 0.50
C SER A 68 -1.41 -3.74 0.85
N LEU A 69 -0.32 -4.52 0.76
CA LEU A 69 1.04 -4.01 1.01
C LEU A 69 1.41 -2.90 0.04
N ALA A 70 1.08 -3.07 -1.24
CA ALA A 70 1.39 -2.09 -2.28
C ALA A 70 0.52 -0.84 -2.15
N GLU A 71 -0.80 -1.01 -2.02
CA GLU A 71 -1.75 0.09 -1.86
C GLU A 71 -1.41 0.95 -0.63
N ASN A 72 -1.26 0.31 0.54
CA ASN A 72 -1.02 1.02 1.80
C ASN A 72 0.38 1.64 1.90
N LEU A 73 1.34 1.31 1.03
CA LEU A 73 2.62 2.04 1.00
C LEU A 73 2.38 3.54 0.73
N THR A 74 1.41 3.85 -0.13
CA THR A 74 1.01 5.22 -0.43
C THR A 74 0.62 5.95 0.85
N ASP A 75 -0.39 5.44 1.55
CA ASP A 75 -1.02 6.20 2.63
C ASP A 75 -0.31 6.06 3.96
N SER A 76 0.33 4.91 4.18
CA SER A 76 1.02 4.62 5.43
C SER A 76 2.43 5.18 5.47
N PHE A 77 2.99 5.67 4.35
CA PHE A 77 4.37 6.15 4.31
C PHE A 77 4.65 7.26 3.28
N VAL A 78 4.32 7.05 2.00
CA VAL A 78 4.70 7.99 0.93
C VAL A 78 4.01 9.35 1.09
N ALA A 79 2.68 9.36 1.20
CA ALA A 79 1.89 10.57 1.27
C ALA A 79 2.15 11.41 2.55
N PRO A 80 2.23 10.85 3.78
CA PRO A 80 2.55 11.64 4.96
C PRO A 80 3.91 12.34 4.89
N LEU A 81 4.93 11.66 4.34
CA LEU A 81 6.25 12.25 4.17
C LEU A 81 6.27 13.32 3.07
N LEU A 82 5.56 13.11 1.96
CA LEU A 82 5.42 14.13 0.92
C LEU A 82 4.71 15.38 1.46
N ALA A 83 3.63 15.19 2.22
CA ALA A 83 2.91 16.27 2.90
C ALA A 83 3.84 17.03 3.86
N PHE A 84 4.69 16.31 4.62
CA PHE A 84 5.68 16.92 5.48
C PHE A 84 6.74 17.74 4.72
N LEU A 85 7.24 17.25 3.58
CA LEU A 85 8.19 18.00 2.76
C LEU A 85 7.59 19.30 2.22
N ILE A 86 6.30 19.29 1.86
CA ILE A 86 5.62 20.45 1.27
C ILE A 86 5.24 21.49 2.35
N GLY A 87 4.71 21.05 3.48
CA GLY A 87 4.07 21.95 4.46
C GLY A 87 4.39 21.64 5.92
N GLY A 88 5.39 20.82 6.19
CA GLY A 88 5.79 20.43 7.54
C GLY A 88 4.74 19.58 8.27
N LEU A 89 4.84 19.55 9.61
CA LEU A 89 3.91 18.81 10.46
C LEU A 89 2.42 19.14 10.24
N PRO A 90 2.01 20.41 10.06
CA PRO A 90 0.60 20.73 9.86
C PRO A 90 -0.01 20.00 8.66
N LEU A 91 0.70 19.96 7.54
CA LEU A 91 0.20 19.29 6.34
C LEU A 91 0.24 17.77 6.46
N ALA A 92 1.26 17.21 7.12
CA ALA A 92 1.33 15.77 7.42
C ALA A 92 0.17 15.30 8.33
N TRP A 93 -0.21 16.11 9.32
CA TRP A 93 -1.37 15.83 10.17
C TRP A 93 -2.69 16.04 9.46
N ALA A 94 -2.83 17.09 8.64
CA ALA A 94 -4.02 17.30 7.83
C ALA A 94 -4.25 16.11 6.90
N TYR A 95 -3.20 15.62 6.23
CA TYR A 95 -3.26 14.40 5.43
C TYR A 95 -3.70 13.19 6.27
N ARG A 96 -3.01 12.91 7.39
CA ARG A 96 -3.33 11.76 8.24
C ARG A 96 -4.76 11.81 8.77
N PHE A 97 -5.27 13.01 9.08
CA PHE A 97 -6.65 13.21 9.49
C PHE A 97 -7.63 12.84 8.37
N VAL A 98 -7.44 13.34 7.15
CA VAL A 98 -8.30 13.01 6.01
C VAL A 98 -8.28 11.50 5.72
N ASN A 99 -7.10 10.89 5.67
CA ASN A 99 -6.96 9.46 5.42
C ASN A 99 -7.62 8.60 6.52
N THR A 100 -7.52 9.03 7.78
CA THR A 100 -8.21 8.34 8.89
C THR A 100 -9.74 8.54 8.80
N ALA A 101 -10.19 9.73 8.42
CA ALA A 101 -11.61 10.02 8.25
C ALA A 101 -12.23 9.18 7.14
N ASP A 102 -11.54 9.00 6.00
CA ASP A 102 -11.99 8.11 4.93
C ASP A 102 -12.09 6.66 5.41
N ALA A 103 -11.05 6.14 6.08
CA ALA A 103 -11.06 4.77 6.59
C ALA A 103 -12.14 4.49 7.66
N MET A 104 -12.55 5.50 8.44
CA MET A 104 -13.56 5.37 9.49
C MET A 104 -14.99 5.63 9.00
N ILE A 105 -15.18 6.61 8.11
CA ILE A 105 -16.50 7.14 7.72
C ILE A 105 -16.91 6.63 6.32
N GLY A 106 -15.96 6.17 5.52
CA GLY A 106 -16.19 5.63 4.18
C GLY A 106 -17.01 4.34 4.13
N TYR A 107 -17.35 3.74 5.28
CA TYR A 107 -18.33 2.65 5.33
C TYR A 107 -19.74 3.19 5.15
N HIS A 108 -20.38 2.73 4.07
CA HIS A 108 -21.79 2.92 3.71
C HIS A 108 -22.76 2.62 4.86
N THR A 109 -22.89 3.57 5.77
CA THR A 109 -23.97 3.61 6.76
C THR A 109 -24.93 4.66 6.25
N GLU A 110 -26.23 4.34 6.14
CA GLU A 110 -27.27 5.25 5.60
C GLU A 110 -27.25 6.66 6.22
N GLN A 111 -26.68 6.79 7.43
CA GLN A 111 -26.57 8.05 8.17
C GLN A 111 -25.41 8.97 7.73
N TYR A 112 -24.39 8.50 7.01
CA TYR A 112 -23.17 9.25 6.70
C TYR A 112 -22.79 9.31 5.22
N GLU A 113 -23.70 8.94 4.32
CA GLU A 113 -23.40 8.75 2.89
C GLU A 113 -22.76 9.98 2.21
N TYR A 114 -23.22 11.20 2.51
CA TYR A 114 -22.67 12.44 1.93
C TYR A 114 -21.31 12.82 2.51
N LEU A 115 -21.12 12.64 3.82
CA LEU A 115 -19.85 12.92 4.50
C LEU A 115 -18.77 11.90 4.08
N GLY A 116 -19.14 10.62 3.98
CA GLY A 116 -18.27 9.57 3.46
C GLY A 116 -17.83 9.84 2.02
N LYS A 117 -18.75 10.26 1.13
CA LYS A 117 -18.41 10.63 -0.26
C LYS A 117 -17.46 11.82 -0.36
N PHE A 118 -17.61 12.83 0.51
CA PHE A 118 -16.69 13.97 0.52
C PHE A 118 -15.30 13.57 1.04
N ALA A 119 -15.24 12.81 2.14
CA ALA A 119 -13.99 12.29 2.70
C ALA A 119 -13.23 11.43 1.67
N ALA A 120 -13.92 10.49 1.01
CA ALA A 120 -13.35 9.64 -0.03
C ALA A 120 -12.80 10.43 -1.22
N ARG A 121 -13.55 11.43 -1.70
CA ARG A 121 -13.08 12.30 -2.79
C ARG A 121 -11.87 13.14 -2.41
N LEU A 122 -11.85 13.66 -1.18
CA LEU A 122 -10.71 14.45 -0.70
C LEU A 122 -9.47 13.56 -0.54
N ASP A 123 -9.62 12.36 0.02
CA ASP A 123 -8.54 11.37 0.11
C ASP A 123 -8.02 11.01 -1.29
N ASP A 124 -8.92 10.73 -2.25
CA ASP A 124 -8.54 10.46 -3.64
C ASP A 124 -7.74 11.61 -4.27
N VAL A 125 -8.10 12.87 -4.00
CA VAL A 125 -7.34 14.02 -4.49
C VAL A 125 -5.96 14.11 -3.83
N LEU A 126 -5.89 13.94 -2.50
CA LEU A 126 -4.64 14.02 -1.75
C LEU A 126 -3.67 12.89 -2.14
N ASN A 127 -4.19 11.71 -2.50
CA ASN A 127 -3.40 10.55 -2.87
C ASN A 127 -3.06 10.47 -4.37
N TRP A 128 -3.50 11.43 -5.19
CA TRP A 128 -3.24 11.42 -6.63
C TRP A 128 -1.74 11.43 -6.99
N ILE A 129 -0.97 12.35 -6.41
CA ILE A 129 0.50 12.39 -6.59
C ILE A 129 1.17 11.25 -5.82
N PRO A 130 0.89 11.05 -4.51
CA PRO A 130 1.52 9.98 -3.74
C PRO A 130 1.40 8.58 -4.35
N ALA A 131 0.24 8.20 -4.90
CA ALA A 131 0.05 6.86 -5.45
C ALA A 131 0.92 6.58 -6.68
N ARG A 132 1.07 7.58 -7.55
CA ARG A 132 1.97 7.51 -8.72
C ARG A 132 3.42 7.42 -8.28
N LEU A 133 3.79 8.22 -7.27
CA LEU A 133 5.11 8.17 -6.69
C LEU A 133 5.40 6.82 -6.03
N ALA A 134 4.44 6.23 -5.30
CA ALA A 134 4.55 4.90 -4.71
C ALA A 134 4.76 3.82 -5.79
N GLY A 135 3.99 3.86 -6.88
CA GLY A 135 4.21 2.97 -8.04
C GLY A 135 5.59 3.13 -8.67
N LEU A 136 6.07 4.36 -8.83
CA LEU A 136 7.43 4.63 -9.32
C LEU A 136 8.50 4.08 -8.37
N LEU A 137 8.35 4.29 -7.06
CA LEU A 137 9.28 3.78 -6.04
C LEU A 137 9.33 2.24 -6.03
N ILE A 138 8.19 1.58 -6.22
CA ILE A 138 8.12 0.13 -6.39
C ILE A 138 8.87 -0.30 -7.66
N ALA A 139 8.66 0.39 -8.79
CA ALA A 139 9.36 0.08 -10.04
C ALA A 139 10.88 0.27 -9.91
N LEU A 140 11.33 1.36 -9.28
CA LEU A 140 12.76 1.64 -9.02
C LEU A 140 13.36 0.68 -8.00
N GLY A 141 12.57 0.22 -7.03
CA GLY A 141 12.99 -0.74 -6.02
C GLY A 141 13.14 -2.17 -6.56
N ALA A 142 12.42 -2.52 -7.62
CA ALA A 142 12.29 -3.89 -8.10
C ALA A 142 13.64 -4.61 -8.39
N PRO A 143 14.66 -3.97 -9.01
CA PRO A 143 15.94 -4.61 -9.28
C PRO A 143 16.68 -5.08 -8.01
N PHE A 144 16.45 -4.42 -6.87
CA PHE A 144 17.09 -4.76 -5.58
C PHE A 144 16.50 -6.00 -4.92
N THR A 145 15.36 -6.51 -5.40
CA THR A 145 14.66 -7.69 -4.86
C THR A 145 14.44 -8.77 -5.92
N GLN A 146 15.35 -8.85 -6.90
CA GLN A 146 15.27 -9.77 -8.05
C GLN A 146 13.97 -9.61 -8.87
N GLY A 147 13.32 -8.45 -8.78
CA GLY A 147 12.16 -8.08 -9.57
C GLY A 147 12.54 -7.40 -10.88
N SER A 148 11.53 -7.00 -11.66
CA SER A 148 11.75 -6.34 -12.95
C SER A 148 11.14 -4.93 -12.95
N ALA A 149 12.00 -3.91 -12.96
CA ALA A 149 11.58 -2.51 -13.10
C ALA A 149 10.79 -2.28 -14.41
N ARG A 150 11.24 -2.91 -15.51
CA ARG A 150 10.57 -2.81 -16.81
C ARG A 150 9.15 -3.37 -16.76
N ARG A 151 8.96 -4.59 -16.23
CA ARG A 151 7.62 -5.17 -16.10
C ARG A 151 6.75 -4.39 -15.11
N ALA A 152 7.32 -3.92 -14.01
CA ALA A 152 6.63 -3.05 -13.06
C ALA A 152 6.07 -1.81 -13.77
N TRP A 153 6.92 -1.09 -14.52
CA TRP A 153 6.53 0.09 -15.28
C TRP A 153 5.47 -0.20 -16.34
N GLN A 154 5.66 -1.24 -17.14
CA GLN A 154 4.71 -1.63 -18.20
C GLN A 154 3.34 -2.03 -17.64
N THR A 155 3.34 -2.84 -16.58
CA THR A 155 2.10 -3.28 -15.90
C THR A 155 1.41 -2.09 -15.24
N MET A 156 2.19 -1.20 -14.62
CA MET A 156 1.68 0.03 -14.02
C MET A 156 0.94 0.91 -15.02
N LEU A 157 1.61 1.29 -16.11
CA LEU A 157 0.99 2.16 -17.12
C LEU A 157 -0.17 1.50 -17.87
N GLY A 158 -0.13 0.18 -18.06
CA GLY A 158 -1.16 -0.51 -18.82
C GLY A 158 -2.39 -0.96 -18.01
N GLN A 159 -2.33 -0.90 -16.67
CA GLN A 159 -3.34 -1.54 -15.82
C GLN A 159 -3.73 -0.76 -14.56
N HIS A 160 -3.17 0.44 -14.33
CA HIS A 160 -3.48 1.24 -13.14
C HIS A 160 -4.95 1.67 -13.05
N ASP A 161 -5.69 1.66 -14.16
CA ASP A 161 -7.07 2.09 -14.30
C ASP A 161 -8.09 0.96 -14.08
N ARG A 162 -7.63 -0.27 -13.85
CA ARG A 162 -8.50 -1.45 -13.64
C ARG A 162 -9.13 -1.51 -12.25
N THR A 163 -8.67 -0.70 -11.31
CA THR A 163 -9.20 -0.64 -9.94
C THR A 163 -10.27 0.42 -9.81
N ALA A 164 -11.20 0.24 -8.86
CA ALA A 164 -12.27 1.21 -8.63
C ALA A 164 -11.74 2.58 -8.16
N SER A 165 -10.70 2.60 -7.32
CA SER A 165 -10.01 3.84 -6.93
C SER A 165 -9.07 4.29 -8.07
N PRO A 166 -9.03 5.59 -8.39
CA PRO A 166 -8.12 6.16 -9.38
C PRO A 166 -6.63 6.11 -8.95
N ASN A 167 -6.37 5.79 -7.68
CA ASN A 167 -5.05 5.82 -7.07
C ASN A 167 -4.52 4.41 -6.79
N ALA A 168 -5.35 3.55 -6.22
CA ALA A 168 -4.95 2.24 -5.70
C ALA A 168 -4.25 1.37 -6.78
N GLY A 169 -4.72 1.44 -8.02
CA GLY A 169 -4.18 0.66 -9.12
C GLY A 169 -2.72 0.95 -9.44
N TRP A 170 -2.22 2.17 -9.22
CA TRP A 170 -0.82 2.54 -9.54
C TRP A 170 0.22 1.69 -8.78
N PRO A 171 0.27 1.70 -7.44
CA PRO A 171 1.23 0.88 -6.71
C PRO A 171 0.95 -0.62 -6.84
N MET A 172 -0.31 -1.05 -6.90
CA MET A 172 -0.64 -2.48 -7.00
C MET A 172 -0.21 -3.09 -8.33
N SER A 173 -0.46 -2.42 -9.46
CA SER A 173 -0.05 -2.91 -10.79
C SER A 173 1.47 -2.86 -10.96
N ALA A 174 2.15 -1.84 -10.40
CA ALA A 174 3.60 -1.81 -10.31
C ALA A 174 4.15 -3.02 -9.52
N MET A 175 3.55 -3.34 -8.38
CA MET A 175 3.93 -4.49 -7.56
C MET A 175 3.73 -5.81 -8.31
N ALA A 176 2.55 -6.01 -8.91
CA ALA A 176 2.24 -7.19 -9.72
C ALA A 176 3.31 -7.43 -10.78
N GLY A 177 3.66 -6.40 -11.56
CA GLY A 177 4.70 -6.48 -12.59
C GLY A 177 6.12 -6.66 -12.02
N ALA A 178 6.43 -6.03 -10.89
CA ALA A 178 7.74 -6.14 -10.25
C ALA A 178 8.04 -7.56 -9.78
N VAL A 179 7.11 -8.18 -9.06
CA VAL A 179 7.26 -9.55 -8.55
C VAL A 179 6.86 -10.63 -9.56
N GLY A 180 6.17 -10.25 -10.63
CA GLY A 180 5.88 -11.10 -11.78
C GLY A 180 4.70 -12.06 -11.56
N VAL A 181 3.63 -11.58 -10.92
CA VAL A 181 2.44 -12.39 -10.56
C VAL A 181 1.15 -11.68 -10.95
N ARG A 182 0.06 -12.45 -10.97
CA ARG A 182 -1.29 -11.95 -11.09
C ARG A 182 -1.84 -11.56 -9.72
N LEU A 183 -2.27 -10.31 -9.57
CA LEU A 183 -3.07 -9.88 -8.42
C LEU A 183 -4.54 -9.83 -8.82
N GLU A 184 -5.42 -10.41 -8.01
CA GLU A 184 -6.81 -10.62 -8.36
C GLU A 184 -7.75 -10.45 -7.17
N LYS A 185 -8.67 -9.48 -7.31
CA LYS A 185 -9.86 -9.38 -6.47
C LYS A 185 -11.02 -10.00 -7.25
N ILE A 186 -11.42 -11.21 -6.86
CA ILE A 186 -12.44 -12.02 -7.53
C ILE A 186 -13.71 -11.18 -7.78
N GLY A 187 -14.14 -11.14 -9.04
CA GLY A 187 -15.34 -10.39 -9.46
C GLY A 187 -15.17 -8.86 -9.53
N CYS A 188 -13.99 -8.32 -9.25
CA CYS A 188 -13.73 -6.88 -9.33
C CYS A 188 -12.66 -6.54 -10.37
N TYR A 189 -11.44 -7.05 -10.22
CA TYR A 189 -10.33 -6.71 -11.11
C TYR A 189 -9.24 -7.78 -11.11
N ARG A 190 -8.38 -7.68 -12.13
CA ARG A 190 -7.19 -8.50 -12.31
C ARG A 190 -6.02 -7.67 -12.85
N LEU A 191 -4.90 -7.70 -12.14
CA LEU A 191 -3.65 -7.04 -12.49
C LEU A 191 -2.63 -8.11 -12.91
N GLU A 192 -2.32 -8.17 -14.19
CA GLU A 192 -1.54 -9.22 -14.85
C GLU A 192 -0.06 -8.83 -14.97
N GLY A 193 0.69 -8.99 -13.87
CA GLY A 193 2.16 -8.91 -13.89
C GLY A 193 2.86 -10.23 -14.23
N GLY A 194 2.10 -11.33 -14.24
CA GLY A 194 2.50 -12.69 -14.56
C GLY A 194 1.28 -13.61 -14.66
N ALA A 195 1.48 -14.89 -14.95
CA ALA A 195 0.39 -15.84 -15.17
C ALA A 195 -0.23 -16.34 -13.84
N ASP A 196 0.60 -16.56 -12.83
CA ASP A 196 0.24 -17.27 -11.61
C ASP A 196 -0.18 -16.33 -10.48
N LEU A 197 -1.03 -16.83 -9.59
CA LEU A 197 -1.33 -16.16 -8.32
C LEU A 197 -0.09 -16.16 -7.41
N PRO A 198 -0.01 -15.23 -6.43
CA PRO A 198 1.14 -15.14 -5.56
C PRO A 198 1.27 -16.34 -4.63
N THR A 199 2.52 -16.64 -4.27
CA THR A 199 2.88 -17.65 -3.28
C THR A 199 3.39 -16.98 -1.99
N PRO A 200 3.63 -17.71 -0.89
CA PRO A 200 4.26 -17.12 0.30
C PRO A 200 5.64 -16.51 -0.02
N ALA A 201 6.42 -17.17 -0.89
CA ALA A 201 7.71 -16.64 -1.36
C ALA A 201 7.56 -15.33 -2.15
N THR A 202 6.50 -15.22 -2.97
CA THR A 202 6.18 -13.95 -3.66
C THR A 202 5.81 -12.86 -2.66
N LEU A 203 5.02 -13.17 -1.63
CA LEU A 203 4.64 -12.23 -0.59
C LEU A 203 5.87 -11.74 0.20
N ALA A 204 6.81 -12.62 0.52
CA ALA A 204 8.10 -12.26 1.13
C ALA A 204 8.89 -11.27 0.26
N ARG A 205 8.97 -11.53 -1.06
CA ARG A 205 9.61 -10.61 -2.02
C ARG A 205 8.90 -9.27 -2.13
N ALA A 206 7.56 -9.27 -2.16
CA ALA A 206 6.77 -8.04 -2.16
C ALA A 206 7.04 -7.21 -0.90
N ARG A 207 7.10 -7.83 0.28
CA ARG A 207 7.45 -7.17 1.55
C ARG A 207 8.87 -6.58 1.54
N GLN A 208 9.85 -7.30 0.99
CA GLN A 208 11.20 -6.77 0.79
C GLN A 208 11.19 -5.56 -0.16
N LEU A 209 10.39 -5.62 -1.22
CA LEU A 209 10.27 -4.54 -2.18
C LEU A 209 9.62 -3.29 -1.56
N ILE A 210 8.62 -3.45 -0.69
CA ILE A 210 8.06 -2.33 0.10
C ILE A 210 9.14 -1.69 0.97
N LEU A 211 10.02 -2.48 1.60
CA LEU A 211 11.13 -1.95 2.37
C LEU A 211 12.12 -1.19 1.49
N CYS A 212 12.52 -1.74 0.33
CA CYS A 212 13.39 -1.05 -0.63
C CYS A 212 12.78 0.27 -1.13
N ALA A 213 11.51 0.26 -1.55
CA ALA A 213 10.78 1.45 -1.98
C ALA A 213 10.72 2.52 -0.86
N SER A 214 10.50 2.08 0.39
CA SER A 214 10.48 2.98 1.55
C SER A 214 11.86 3.56 1.86
N LEU A 215 12.94 2.78 1.71
CA LEU A 215 14.31 3.28 1.87
C LEU A 215 14.67 4.29 0.78
N LEU A 216 14.34 4.01 -0.48
CA LEU A 216 14.52 4.95 -1.58
C LEU A 216 13.79 6.27 -1.30
N TRP A 217 12.54 6.19 -0.83
CA TRP A 217 11.77 7.37 -0.50
C TRP A 217 12.33 8.13 0.71
N GLY A 218 12.74 7.43 1.76
CA GLY A 218 13.37 8.03 2.93
C GLY A 218 14.67 8.77 2.58
N ILE A 219 15.51 8.19 1.73
CA ILE A 219 16.73 8.84 1.23
C ILE A 219 16.37 10.07 0.40
N ALA A 220 15.40 9.96 -0.52
CA ALA A 220 14.95 11.11 -1.31
C ALA A 220 14.43 12.25 -0.42
N CYS A 221 13.63 11.94 0.61
CA CYS A 221 13.16 12.93 1.57
C CYS A 221 14.33 13.63 2.28
N LEU A 222 15.31 12.86 2.77
CA LEU A 222 16.49 13.42 3.45
C LEU A 222 17.33 14.32 2.56
N LEU A 223 17.39 14.05 1.25
CA LEU A 223 18.12 14.87 0.28
C LEU A 223 17.38 16.17 -0.10
N LEU A 224 16.06 16.21 0.11
CA LEU A 224 15.21 17.36 -0.19
C LEU A 224 15.00 18.29 1.02
N MET A 225 15.44 17.88 2.22
CA MET A 225 15.39 18.65 3.47
C MET A 225 16.66 19.46 3.69
#